data_AF-A0A9J7GR19-F1
#
_entry.id   AF-A0A9J7GR19-F1
#
_cell.length_a   1.000
_cell.length_b   1.000
_cell.length_c   1.000
_cell.angle_alpha   90.00
_cell.angle_beta   90.00
_cell.angle_gamma   90.00
#
_symmetry.space_group_name_H-M   'P 1'
#
loop_
_entity.id
_entity.type
_entity.pdbx_description
1 polymer ?
#
loop_
_entity_poly.entity_id
_entity_poly.type
_entity_poly.pdbx_seq_one_letter_code
_entity_poly.pdbx_strand_id
1 'polypeptide(L)'
;MSKIVIVCSVNSTSQCGTNEFQFDTLCCQLCPAGTYIFKQCQENHGKSECIPCESGFFMNHNNSESSCFRCSQCRDDQEEVSECFQTSDRECQCKQGTYCNSENCVERCLSCSSCPKDKVIRQCNATMNTLCEMSDSESGQSGFHCLCLPKALNIVVVIAAVIIIIAAVIIIIAAVIKTSWYFCKRGSLNSPCVPGEEIRLSSNTLTEL
;
A
#
# COMPACT_ATOMS: atom_id res chain seq x y z
N MET A 1 -49.36 3.31 -35.80
CA MET A 1 -48.10 2.61 -36.11
C MET A 1 -46.96 3.59 -35.91
N SER A 2 -46.38 3.63 -34.71
CA SER A 2 -45.27 4.54 -34.40
C SER A 2 -43.96 3.89 -34.86
N LYS A 3 -43.25 4.51 -35.80
CA LYS A 3 -41.90 4.08 -36.18
C LYS A 3 -40.93 4.54 -35.09
N ILE A 4 -40.39 3.59 -34.35
CA ILE A 4 -39.27 3.83 -33.45
C ILE A 4 -38.04 4.04 -34.32
N VAL A 5 -37.46 5.25 -34.25
CA VAL A 5 -36.17 5.55 -34.87
C VAL A 5 -35.11 5.26 -33.81
N ILE A 6 -34.35 4.19 -34.01
CA ILE A 6 -33.15 3.91 -33.19
C ILE A 6 -32.04 4.78 -33.74
N VAL A 7 -31.71 5.85 -33.01
CA VAL A 7 -30.48 6.62 -33.26
C VAL A 7 -29.36 5.87 -32.56
N CYS A 8 -28.47 5.24 -33.32
CA CYS A 8 -27.20 4.78 -32.78
C CYS A 8 -26.35 6.02 -32.48
N SER A 9 -26.38 6.48 -31.23
CA SER A 9 -25.43 7.50 -30.77
C SER A 9 -24.06 6.84 -30.71
N VAL A 10 -23.22 7.05 -31.72
CA VAL A 10 -21.79 6.77 -31.62
C VAL A 10 -21.28 7.78 -30.60
N ASN A 11 -21.12 7.34 -29.35
CA ASN A 11 -20.38 8.09 -28.36
C ASN A 11 -18.90 8.02 -28.77
N SER A 12 -18.53 8.75 -29.82
CA SER A 12 -17.14 8.91 -30.23
C SER A 12 -16.49 9.81 -29.18
N THR A 13 -16.04 9.18 -28.10
CA THR A 13 -14.88 9.71 -27.40
C THR A 13 -13.77 9.71 -28.45
N SER A 14 -13.32 10.91 -28.84
CA SER A 14 -12.24 11.15 -29.77
C SER A 14 -10.94 10.55 -29.23
N GLN A 15 -10.74 9.25 -29.40
CA GLN A 15 -9.47 8.63 -29.08
C GLN A 15 -8.54 8.85 -30.26
N CYS A 16 -7.69 9.86 -30.14
CA CYS A 16 -6.54 10.05 -31.01
C CYS A 16 -5.58 8.85 -30.91
N GLY A 17 -4.75 8.66 -31.92
CA GLY A 17 -3.78 7.56 -31.95
C GLY A 17 -2.68 7.69 -30.89
N THR A 18 -1.85 6.64 -30.75
CA THR A 18 -0.79 6.55 -29.72
C THR A 18 0.28 7.65 -29.80
N ASN A 19 0.47 8.31 -30.95
CA ASN A 19 1.43 9.40 -31.16
C ASN A 19 0.76 10.75 -31.42
N GLU A 20 -0.45 10.91 -30.91
CA GLU A 20 -1.26 12.10 -31.10
C GLU A 20 -1.81 12.60 -29.76
N PHE A 21 -2.08 13.89 -29.70
CA PHE A 21 -2.79 14.52 -28.59
C PHE A 21 -4.04 15.23 -29.13
N GLN A 22 -5.04 15.37 -28.27
CA GLN A 22 -6.25 16.10 -28.63
C GLN A 22 -6.04 17.60 -28.39
N PHE A 23 -6.35 18.41 -29.41
CA PHE A 23 -6.44 19.86 -29.31
C PHE A 23 -7.77 20.30 -29.92
N ASP A 24 -8.63 20.91 -29.10
CA ASP A 24 -10.03 21.16 -29.41
C ASP A 24 -10.76 19.88 -29.88
N THR A 25 -11.12 19.82 -31.17
CA THR A 25 -11.79 18.67 -31.82
C THR A 25 -10.87 17.92 -32.79
N LEU A 26 -9.59 18.31 -32.86
CA LEU A 26 -8.59 17.74 -33.76
C LEU A 26 -7.64 16.83 -32.99
N CYS A 27 -7.21 15.74 -33.64
CA CYS A 27 -6.06 14.98 -33.21
C CYS A 27 -4.81 15.56 -33.86
N CYS A 28 -3.83 15.98 -33.07
CA CYS A 28 -2.58 16.55 -33.56
C CYS A 28 -1.42 15.59 -33.26
N GLN A 29 -0.45 15.50 -34.16
CA GLN A 29 0.76 14.72 -33.93
C GLN A 29 1.62 15.38 -32.84
N LEU A 30 2.16 14.56 -31.94
CA LEU A 30 3.09 14.98 -30.90
C LEU A 30 4.41 15.50 -31.51
N CYS A 31 5.06 16.42 -30.81
CA CYS A 31 6.42 16.83 -31.13
C CYS A 31 7.42 15.76 -30.67
N PRO A 32 8.51 15.50 -31.41
CA PRO A 32 9.52 14.54 -30.98
C PRO A 32 10.30 15.03 -29.76
N ALA A 33 10.97 14.09 -29.07
CA ALA A 33 11.97 14.41 -28.06
C ALA A 33 13.00 15.46 -28.56
N GLY A 34 13.44 16.35 -27.68
CA GLY A 34 14.29 17.49 -28.03
C GLY A 34 13.56 18.71 -28.56
N THR A 35 12.23 18.66 -28.69
CA THR A 35 11.43 19.77 -29.20
C THR A 35 10.16 19.99 -28.37
N TYR A 36 9.53 21.15 -28.50
CA TYR A 36 8.25 21.50 -27.88
C TYR A 36 7.29 22.12 -28.90
N ILE A 37 5.99 22.16 -28.59
CA ILE A 37 4.96 22.77 -29.45
C ILE A 37 5.09 24.29 -29.42
N PHE A 38 5.41 24.88 -30.58
CA PHE A 38 5.32 26.32 -30.80
C PHE A 38 3.95 26.73 -31.35
N LYS A 39 3.39 25.95 -32.27
CA LYS A 39 2.01 26.11 -32.76
C LYS A 39 1.32 24.76 -32.92
N GLN A 40 0.04 24.70 -32.55
CA GLN A 40 -0.78 23.49 -32.71
C GLN A 40 -1.11 23.23 -34.19
N CYS A 41 -1.51 21.99 -34.48
CA CYS A 41 -1.96 21.62 -35.81
C CYS A 41 -3.28 22.31 -36.19
N GLN A 42 -3.50 22.52 -37.49
CA GLN A 42 -4.73 23.13 -38.01
C GLN A 42 -5.67 22.12 -38.69
N GLU A 43 -5.23 20.87 -38.84
CA GLU A 43 -5.94 19.81 -39.55
C GLU A 43 -5.98 18.54 -38.68
N ASN A 44 -7.05 17.75 -38.82
CA ASN A 44 -7.18 16.50 -38.07
C ASN A 44 -6.10 15.50 -38.50
N HIS A 45 -5.41 14.90 -37.54
CA HIS A 45 -4.18 14.10 -37.67
C HIS A 45 -2.97 14.85 -38.23
N GLY A 46 -3.02 16.19 -38.20
CA GLY A 46 -2.00 17.08 -38.73
C GLY A 46 -0.76 17.22 -37.83
N LYS A 47 0.31 17.79 -38.39
CA LYS A 47 1.55 18.08 -37.66
C LYS A 47 1.47 19.40 -36.90
N SER A 48 1.97 19.40 -35.67
CA SER A 48 2.25 20.62 -34.91
C SER A 48 3.56 21.25 -35.38
N GLU A 49 3.71 22.56 -35.21
CA GLU A 49 4.98 23.27 -35.42
C GLU A 49 5.85 23.11 -34.16
N CYS A 50 6.96 22.39 -34.30
CA CYS A 50 7.84 22.04 -33.18
C CYS A 50 9.16 22.82 -33.25
N ILE A 51 9.63 23.35 -32.13
CA ILE A 51 10.91 24.08 -32.03
C ILE A 51 11.86 23.32 -31.09
N PRO A 52 13.18 23.21 -31.41
CA PRO A 52 14.16 22.60 -30.53
C PRO A 52 14.26 23.27 -29.16
N CYS A 53 14.58 22.48 -28.12
CA CYS A 53 14.89 23.01 -26.80
C CYS A 53 16.14 23.89 -26.85
N GLU A 54 16.10 25.02 -26.13
CA GLU A 54 17.27 25.87 -25.92
C GLU A 54 18.29 25.19 -24.98
N SER A 55 19.55 25.62 -25.03
CA SER A 55 20.59 25.18 -24.10
C SER A 55 20.16 25.33 -22.65
N GLY A 56 20.34 24.29 -21.85
CA GLY A 56 19.89 24.23 -20.45
C GLY A 56 18.45 23.70 -20.28
N PHE A 57 17.80 23.29 -21.37
CA PHE A 57 16.49 22.65 -21.35
C PHE A 57 16.49 21.33 -22.15
N PHE A 58 15.60 20.42 -21.77
CA PHE A 58 15.48 19.11 -22.39
C PHE A 58 14.01 18.64 -22.48
N MET A 59 13.80 17.66 -23.35
CA MET A 59 12.54 16.95 -23.53
C MET A 59 12.87 15.52 -23.95
N ASN A 60 12.69 14.55 -23.06
CA ASN A 60 13.13 13.16 -23.27
C ASN A 60 12.08 12.25 -23.93
N HIS A 61 10.92 12.78 -24.30
CA HIS A 61 9.83 12.01 -24.88
C HIS A 61 9.06 12.81 -25.93
N ASN A 62 8.27 12.10 -26.75
CA ASN A 62 7.32 12.73 -27.65
C ASN A 62 6.24 13.42 -26.82
N ASN A 63 5.97 14.70 -27.09
CA ASN A 63 5.23 15.54 -26.16
C ASN A 63 4.22 16.47 -26.85
N SER A 64 3.32 16.99 -26.05
CA SER A 64 2.39 18.06 -26.40
C SER A 64 2.62 19.32 -25.57
N GLU A 65 3.84 19.51 -25.07
CA GLU A 65 4.18 20.58 -24.14
C GLU A 65 4.48 21.88 -24.89
N SER A 66 4.15 23.01 -24.27
CA SER A 66 4.43 24.35 -24.82
C SER A 66 5.84 24.86 -24.48
N SER A 67 6.62 24.09 -23.71
CA SER A 67 8.00 24.42 -23.35
C SER A 67 8.77 23.16 -22.94
N CYS A 68 10.10 23.21 -23.01
CA CYS A 68 10.97 22.14 -22.54
C CYS A 68 11.20 22.21 -21.01
N PHE A 69 11.61 21.10 -20.41
CA PHE A 69 11.97 21.06 -18.99
C PHE A 69 13.35 21.67 -18.77
N ARG A 70 13.51 22.43 -17.68
CA ARG A 70 14.83 22.93 -17.30
C ARG A 70 15.69 21.77 -16.83
N CYS A 71 16.94 21.72 -17.27
CA CYS A 71 17.88 20.72 -16.78
C CYS A 71 18.15 20.87 -15.28
N SER A 72 18.21 19.73 -14.59
CA SER A 72 18.56 19.61 -13.18
C SER A 72 19.92 20.25 -12.90
N GLN A 73 20.17 20.72 -11.67
CA GLN A 73 21.47 21.24 -11.25
C GLN A 73 22.09 20.34 -10.18
N CYS A 74 23.34 19.95 -10.39
CA CYS A 74 24.07 19.20 -9.38
C CYS A 74 24.43 20.12 -8.22
N ARG A 75 24.23 19.61 -7.00
CA ARG A 75 24.63 20.31 -5.78
C ARG A 75 26.13 20.24 -5.55
N ASP A 76 26.61 21.00 -4.59
CA ASP A 76 28.03 21.04 -4.21
C ASP A 76 28.58 19.69 -3.72
N ASP A 77 27.73 18.79 -3.20
CA ASP A 77 28.10 17.45 -2.74
C ASP A 77 27.98 16.38 -3.84
N GLN A 78 27.60 16.78 -5.05
CA GLN A 78 27.43 15.92 -6.22
C GLN A 78 28.43 16.29 -7.33
N GLU A 79 28.62 15.35 -8.25
CA GLU A 79 29.37 15.54 -9.49
C GLU A 79 28.49 15.22 -10.69
N GLU A 80 28.73 15.94 -11.79
CA GLU A 80 28.03 15.73 -13.06
C GLU A 80 28.65 14.50 -13.74
N VAL A 81 27.81 13.48 -13.97
CA VAL A 81 28.23 12.23 -14.65
C VAL A 81 27.69 12.14 -16.08
N SER A 82 26.65 12.92 -16.39
CA SER A 82 26.14 13.12 -17.75
C SER A 82 25.71 14.57 -17.95
N GLU A 83 26.12 15.14 -19.08
CA GLU A 83 25.78 16.49 -19.48
C GLU A 83 24.29 16.61 -19.86
N CYS A 84 23.76 17.83 -19.76
CA CYS A 84 22.40 18.16 -20.21
C CYS A 84 22.38 18.30 -21.74
N PHE A 85 21.45 17.57 -22.39
CA PHE A 85 21.20 17.66 -23.84
C PHE A 85 19.73 17.93 -24.11
N GLN A 86 19.39 18.32 -25.34
CA GLN A 86 17.98 18.58 -25.71
C GLN A 86 17.07 17.38 -25.46
N THR A 87 17.59 16.15 -25.52
CA THR A 87 16.80 14.92 -25.33
C THR A 87 17.00 14.24 -23.97
N SER A 88 17.87 14.75 -23.09
CA SER A 88 18.17 14.11 -21.81
C SER A 88 18.55 15.12 -20.76
N ASP A 89 18.06 14.91 -19.53
CA ASP A 89 18.47 15.71 -18.39
C ASP A 89 19.95 15.48 -18.06
N ARG A 90 20.53 16.41 -17.31
CA ARG A 90 21.79 16.20 -16.62
C ARG A 90 21.62 15.16 -15.52
N GLU A 91 22.59 14.24 -15.42
CA GLU A 91 22.66 13.28 -14.33
C GLU A 91 23.72 13.67 -13.31
N CYS A 92 23.34 13.65 -12.04
CA CYS A 92 24.18 13.99 -10.91
C CYS A 92 24.39 12.76 -10.02
N GLN A 93 25.63 12.56 -9.58
CA GLN A 93 26.00 11.46 -8.69
C GLN A 93 26.66 12.00 -7.42
N CYS A 94 26.48 11.32 -6.28
CA CYS A 94 27.23 11.65 -5.06
C CYS A 94 28.74 11.50 -5.29
N LYS A 95 29.53 12.49 -4.85
CA LYS A 95 30.99 12.48 -4.95
C LYS A 95 31.60 11.26 -4.26
N GLN A 96 32.80 10.88 -4.69
CA GLN A 96 33.53 9.76 -4.11
C GLN A 96 33.61 9.82 -2.57
N GLY A 97 33.33 8.68 -1.92
CA GLY A 97 33.30 8.59 -0.45
C GLY A 97 31.96 9.02 0.17
N THR A 98 30.95 9.33 -0.65
CA THR A 98 29.58 9.59 -0.21
C THR A 98 28.58 8.75 -1.01
N TYR A 99 27.40 8.54 -0.42
CA TYR A 99 26.30 7.77 -1.00
C TYR A 99 24.97 8.42 -0.67
N CYS A 100 23.92 8.02 -1.36
CA CYS A 100 22.57 8.25 -0.87
C CYS A 100 21.63 7.13 -1.31
N ASN A 101 20.71 6.75 -0.41
CA ASN A 101 19.82 5.61 -0.55
C ASN A 101 18.47 5.92 -1.22
N SER A 102 18.21 7.17 -1.59
CA SER A 102 16.98 7.58 -2.28
C SER A 102 17.27 7.83 -3.75
N GLU A 103 16.32 7.55 -4.64
CA GLU A 103 16.52 7.66 -6.10
C GLU A 103 16.96 9.05 -6.57
N ASN A 104 16.59 10.11 -5.84
CA ASN A 104 16.89 11.50 -6.22
C ASN A 104 17.84 12.23 -5.26
N CYS A 105 18.26 11.58 -4.18
CA CYS A 105 19.17 12.16 -3.19
C CYS A 105 18.82 13.58 -2.80
N VAL A 106 17.53 13.84 -2.52
CA VAL A 106 16.93 15.19 -2.51
C VAL A 106 17.58 16.11 -1.48
N GLU A 107 17.94 15.59 -0.31
CA GLU A 107 18.45 16.41 0.79
C GLU A 107 19.97 16.55 0.78
N ARG A 108 20.71 15.44 0.75
CA ARG A 108 22.18 15.41 0.81
C ARG A 108 22.76 14.03 0.49
N CYS A 109 24.04 14.01 0.13
CA CYS A 109 24.90 12.84 0.13
C CYS A 109 25.42 12.58 1.56
N LEU A 110 25.41 11.31 1.96
CA LEU A 110 25.85 10.80 3.25
C LEU A 110 27.26 10.23 3.11
N SER A 111 28.13 10.48 4.08
CA SER A 111 29.47 9.88 4.08
C SER A 111 29.40 8.37 4.23
N CYS A 112 30.21 7.65 3.45
CA CYS A 112 30.35 6.20 3.57
C CYS A 112 30.87 5.81 4.97
N SER A 113 30.28 4.77 5.55
CA SER A 113 30.78 4.18 6.79
C SER A 113 32.09 3.44 6.53
N SER A 114 32.97 3.42 7.53
CA SER A 114 34.20 2.61 7.51
C SER A 114 33.99 1.36 8.35
N CYS A 115 34.32 0.19 7.80
CA CYS A 115 34.32 -1.05 8.56
C CYS A 115 35.67 -1.26 9.26
N PRO A 116 35.70 -2.01 10.38
CA PRO A 116 36.94 -2.57 10.90
C PRO A 116 37.68 -3.40 9.84
N LYS A 117 39.01 -3.52 9.98
CA LYS A 117 39.88 -4.21 9.02
C LYS A 117 39.32 -5.58 8.63
N ASP A 118 39.30 -5.85 7.32
CA ASP A 118 38.87 -7.10 6.67
C ASP A 118 37.40 -7.52 6.88
N LYS A 119 36.54 -6.62 7.39
CA LYS A 119 35.10 -6.87 7.57
C LYS A 119 34.21 -6.18 6.52
N VAL A 120 34.73 -5.85 5.35
CA VAL A 120 33.93 -5.22 4.29
C VAL A 120 33.29 -6.30 3.43
N ILE A 121 31.97 -6.45 3.51
CA ILE A 121 31.20 -7.35 2.62
C ILE A 121 30.95 -6.66 1.27
N ARG A 122 30.58 -5.39 1.31
CA ARG A 122 30.31 -4.58 0.11
C ARG A 122 30.89 -3.20 0.27
N GLN A 123 31.63 -2.76 -0.74
CA GLN A 123 32.14 -1.39 -0.79
C GLN A 123 31.01 -0.39 -1.01
N CYS A 124 31.19 0.80 -0.45
CA CYS A 124 30.32 1.94 -0.71
C CYS A 124 30.31 2.30 -2.21
N ASN A 125 29.18 2.78 -2.70
CA ASN A 125 29.08 3.46 -3.99
C ASN A 125 28.15 4.67 -3.86
N ALA A 126 27.88 5.38 -4.94
CA ALA A 126 27.05 6.58 -4.88
C ALA A 126 25.59 6.37 -4.45
N THR A 127 25.06 5.15 -4.52
CA THR A 127 23.67 4.82 -4.18
C THR A 127 23.51 3.99 -2.91
N MET A 128 24.61 3.51 -2.32
CA MET A 128 24.55 2.71 -1.10
C MET A 128 25.80 2.81 -0.23
N ASN A 129 25.57 2.64 1.06
CA ASN A 129 26.63 2.64 2.05
C ASN A 129 27.53 1.40 1.94
N THR A 130 28.68 1.47 2.59
CA THR A 130 29.48 0.28 2.91
C THR A 130 28.66 -0.71 3.74
N LEU A 131 28.69 -1.98 3.35
CA LEU A 131 28.13 -3.07 4.13
C LEU A 131 29.26 -3.76 4.89
N CYS A 132 29.18 -3.73 6.22
CA CYS A 132 30.14 -4.39 7.10
C CYS A 132 29.64 -5.78 7.52
N GLU A 133 30.58 -6.70 7.70
CA GLU A 133 30.33 -7.95 8.40
C GLU A 133 30.04 -7.65 9.86
N MET A 134 28.81 -7.99 10.28
CA MET A 134 28.47 -8.02 11.69
C MET A 134 29.16 -9.23 12.28
N SER A 135 30.24 -9.02 13.03
CA SER A 135 30.64 -10.03 14.00
C SER A 135 29.53 -10.10 15.04
N ASP A 136 28.89 -11.25 15.17
CA ASP A 136 27.94 -11.55 16.26
C ASP A 136 28.60 -11.21 17.60
N SER A 137 28.44 -9.96 18.02
CA SER A 137 28.78 -9.51 19.35
C SER A 137 27.52 -9.72 20.16
N GLU A 138 27.30 -10.96 20.59
CA GLU A 138 26.67 -11.16 21.88
C GLU A 138 27.57 -10.48 22.93
N SER A 139 27.33 -9.19 23.22
CA SER A 139 27.70 -8.51 24.47
C SER A 139 27.40 -7.01 24.37
N GLY A 140 26.12 -6.71 24.24
CA GLY A 140 25.55 -5.44 24.66
C GLY A 140 24.40 -5.73 25.62
N GLN A 141 24.69 -6.29 26.79
CA GLN A 141 23.77 -6.21 27.94
C GLN A 141 23.62 -4.73 28.31
N SER A 142 22.80 -3.98 27.57
CA SER A 142 22.12 -2.84 28.15
C SER A 142 21.07 -3.41 29.09
N GLY A 143 21.24 -3.19 30.39
CA GLY A 143 20.34 -3.62 31.44
C GLY A 143 18.95 -2.98 31.33
N PHE A 144 18.16 -3.43 30.36
CA PHE A 144 16.74 -3.63 30.59
C PHE A 144 16.59 -5.08 31.02
N HIS A 145 16.41 -5.25 32.33
CA HIS A 145 15.93 -6.50 32.90
C HIS A 145 14.54 -6.73 32.31
N CYS A 146 14.47 -7.36 31.14
CA CYS A 146 13.24 -7.98 30.69
C CYS A 146 13.05 -9.15 31.67
N LEU A 147 12.25 -8.91 32.71
CA LEU A 147 11.70 -9.98 33.51
C LEU A 147 10.87 -10.83 32.55
N CYS A 148 11.54 -11.78 31.90
CA CYS A 148 10.90 -12.99 31.40
C CYS A 148 10.34 -13.68 32.64
N LEU A 149 9.18 -13.22 33.10
CA LEU A 149 8.26 -14.09 33.81
C LEU A 149 8.21 -15.35 32.94
N PRO A 150 8.61 -16.53 33.47
CA PRO A 150 8.56 -17.75 32.68
C PRO A 150 7.19 -17.80 32.03
N LYS A 151 7.09 -18.08 30.72
CA LYS A 151 5.80 -18.22 30.04
C LYS A 151 4.85 -19.19 30.78
N ALA A 152 5.40 -20.04 31.65
CA ALA A 152 4.70 -20.84 32.64
C ALA A 152 3.83 -20.02 33.65
N LEU A 153 4.26 -18.85 34.14
CA LEU A 153 3.46 -18.04 35.10
C LEU A 153 2.20 -17.47 34.46
N ASN A 154 2.26 -17.03 33.19
CA ASN A 154 1.05 -16.60 32.48
C ASN A 154 0.08 -17.76 32.26
N ILE A 155 0.58 -18.97 31.97
CA ILE A 155 -0.25 -20.17 31.85
C ILE A 155 -0.90 -20.52 33.20
N VAL A 156 -0.15 -20.46 34.31
CA VAL A 156 -0.70 -20.73 35.65
C VAL A 156 -1.77 -19.71 36.04
N VAL A 157 -1.58 -18.43 35.73
CA VAL A 157 -2.58 -17.38 35.98
C VAL A 157 -3.84 -17.60 35.14
N VAL A 158 -3.69 -17.96 33.85
CA VAL A 158 -4.82 -18.26 32.97
C VAL A 158 -5.57 -19.50 33.46
N ILE A 159 -4.87 -20.57 33.86
CA ILE A 159 -5.49 -21.78 34.41
C ILE A 159 -6.24 -21.45 35.71
N ALA A 160 -5.64 -20.68 36.61
CA ALA A 160 -6.29 -20.28 37.86
C ALA A 160 -7.56 -19.46 37.60
N ALA A 161 -7.54 -18.52 36.64
CA ALA A 161 -8.71 -17.74 36.26
C ALA A 161 -9.84 -18.62 35.69
N VAL A 162 -9.51 -19.60 34.85
CA VAL A 162 -10.49 -20.54 34.29
C VAL A 162 -11.14 -21.40 35.39
N ILE A 163 -10.36 -21.88 36.35
CA ILE A 163 -10.89 -22.67 37.49
C ILE A 163 -11.88 -21.85 38.32
N ILE A 164 -11.56 -20.58 38.59
CA ILE A 164 -12.45 -19.68 39.34
C ILE A 164 -13.77 -19.47 38.59
N ILE A 165 -13.72 -19.27 37.27
CA ILE A 165 -14.92 -19.10 36.44
C ILE A 165 -15.79 -20.36 36.48
N ILE A 166 -15.20 -21.55 36.33
CA ILE A 166 -15.93 -22.82 36.37
C ILE A 166 -16.60 -23.00 37.75
N ALA A 167 -15.89 -22.73 38.84
CA ALA A 167 -16.45 -22.83 40.19
C ALA A 167 -17.64 -21.87 40.38
N ALA A 168 -17.55 -20.63 39.89
CA ALA A 168 -18.65 -19.67 39.95
C ALA A 168 -19.87 -20.14 39.15
N VAL A 169 -19.68 -20.70 37.96
CA VAL A 169 -20.76 -21.27 37.15
C VAL A 169 -21.43 -22.44 37.87
N ILE A 170 -20.66 -23.34 38.48
CA ILE A 170 -21.21 -24.46 39.26
C ILE A 170 -22.03 -23.95 40.46
N ILE A 171 -21.55 -22.92 41.15
CA ILE A 171 -22.29 -22.31 42.27
C ILE A 171 -23.59 -21.67 41.78
N ILE A 172 -23.58 -20.98 40.64
CA ILE A 172 -24.79 -20.40 40.04
C ILE A 172 -25.76 -21.50 39.63
N ILE A 173 -25.30 -22.57 38.98
CA ILE A 173 -26.14 -23.72 38.60
C ILE A 173 -26.72 -24.37 39.86
N ALA A 174 -25.91 -24.60 40.89
CA ALA A 174 -26.37 -25.16 42.16
C ALA A 174 -27.35 -24.23 42.88
N ALA A 175 -27.17 -22.91 42.79
CA ALA A 175 -28.11 -21.92 43.30
C ALA A 175 -29.42 -21.97 42.50
N VAL A 176 -29.38 -22.04 41.17
CA VAL A 176 -30.56 -22.17 40.30
C VAL A 176 -31.30 -23.49 40.58
N ILE A 177 -30.58 -24.60 40.73
CA ILE A 177 -31.16 -25.90 41.11
C ILE A 177 -31.75 -25.83 42.50
N LYS A 178 -31.06 -25.22 43.48
CA LYS A 178 -31.63 -25.01 44.82
C LYS A 178 -32.85 -24.11 44.78
N THR A 179 -32.82 -22.98 44.06
CA THR A 179 -33.97 -22.06 43.97
C THR A 179 -35.13 -22.73 43.27
N SER A 180 -34.89 -23.50 42.19
CA SER A 180 -35.92 -24.30 41.52
C SER A 180 -36.46 -25.41 42.43
N TRP A 181 -35.60 -26.07 43.23
CA TRP A 181 -36.03 -27.06 44.22
C TRP A 181 -36.79 -26.43 45.39
N TYR A 182 -36.38 -25.24 45.87
CA TYR A 182 -37.10 -24.44 46.85
C TYR A 182 -38.46 -23.98 46.30
N PHE A 183 -38.53 -23.56 45.03
CA PHE A 183 -39.78 -23.21 44.35
C PHE A 183 -40.69 -24.43 44.17
N CYS A 184 -40.13 -25.57 43.77
CA CYS A 184 -40.87 -26.84 43.66
C CYS A 184 -41.40 -27.31 45.01
N LYS A 185 -40.61 -27.14 46.09
CA LYS A 185 -41.02 -27.48 47.46
C LYS A 185 -42.05 -26.50 48.02
N ARG A 186 -42.01 -25.22 47.63
CA ARG A 186 -42.99 -24.19 48.03
C ARG A 186 -44.28 -24.23 47.20
N GLY A 187 -44.25 -24.82 46.00
CA GLY A 187 -45.41 -25.08 45.14
C GLY A 187 -46.26 -26.30 45.54
N SER A 188 -45.91 -27.02 46.62
CA SER A 188 -46.69 -28.16 47.13
C SER A 188 -47.83 -27.78 48.10
N LEU A 189 -48.11 -26.48 48.31
CA LEU A 189 -49.30 -26.02 49.04
C LEU A 189 -49.97 -24.89 48.26
N ASN A 190 -50.73 -25.25 47.22
CA ASN A 190 -51.97 -24.62 46.71
C ASN A 190 -52.20 -24.99 45.23
N SER A 191 -53.00 -26.03 44.99
CA SER A 191 -53.77 -26.29 43.75
C SER A 191 -54.91 -25.24 43.58
N PRO A 192 -55.63 -25.07 42.43
CA PRO A 192 -56.00 -26.12 41.46
C PRO A 192 -56.27 -25.77 39.94
N CYS A 193 -56.52 -26.83 39.16
CA CYS A 193 -57.33 -27.03 37.92
C CYS A 193 -56.88 -26.61 36.48
N VAL A 194 -56.43 -27.63 35.70
CA VAL A 194 -56.89 -28.18 34.36
C VAL A 194 -58.19 -27.56 33.75
N PRO A 195 -58.48 -27.45 32.40
CA PRO A 195 -58.25 -28.40 31.26
C PRO A 195 -57.86 -27.86 29.85
N GLY A 196 -57.31 -28.76 29.02
CA GLY A 196 -57.65 -28.97 27.59
C GLY A 196 -57.05 -28.04 26.50
N GLU A 197 -56.29 -28.59 25.54
CA GLU A 197 -56.76 -28.92 24.18
C GLU A 197 -55.61 -29.49 23.31
N GLU A 198 -55.93 -30.46 22.45
CA GLU A 198 -55.05 -31.08 21.44
C GLU A 198 -54.64 -30.10 20.35
N ILE A 199 -53.40 -30.19 19.85
CA ILE A 199 -53.11 -29.95 18.43
C ILE A 199 -52.29 -31.12 17.90
N ARG A 200 -52.92 -31.87 16.99
CA ARG A 200 -52.36 -32.96 16.21
C ARG A 200 -51.92 -32.45 14.82
N LEU A 201 -50.91 -33.14 14.28
CA LEU A 201 -50.38 -33.16 12.90
C LEU A 201 -49.49 -31.97 12.46
N SER A 202 -48.38 -32.17 11.76
CA SER A 202 -48.00 -33.28 10.88
C SER A 202 -46.51 -33.60 10.95
N SER A 203 -46.19 -34.90 11.01
CA SER A 203 -44.85 -35.45 10.85
C SER A 203 -44.60 -35.69 9.37
N ASN A 204 -43.54 -35.07 8.83
CA ASN A 204 -43.05 -35.38 7.50
C ASN A 204 -42.36 -36.75 7.52
N THR A 205 -42.93 -37.71 6.82
CA THR A 205 -42.24 -38.91 6.33
C THR A 205 -42.07 -38.77 4.82
N LEU A 206 -40.84 -38.98 4.31
CA LEU A 206 -40.63 -39.66 3.04
C LEU A 206 -39.15 -40.06 2.93
N THR A 207 -38.91 -41.33 3.27
CA THR A 207 -37.83 -42.17 2.75
C THR A 207 -38.26 -42.75 1.40
N GLU A 208 -37.36 -42.64 0.42
CA GLU A 208 -36.98 -43.61 -0.64
C GLU A 208 -38.02 -44.15 -1.65
N LEU A 209 -37.55 -44.17 -2.91
CA LEU A 209 -38.05 -44.77 -4.18
C LEU A 209 -38.96 -43.91 -5.07
#